data_AF-A0A9N9DW50-F1
#
_entry.id   AF-A0A9N9DW50-F1
#
_cell.length_a   1.000
_cell.length_b   1.000
_cell.length_c   1.000
_cell.angle_alpha   90.00
_cell.angle_beta   90.00
_cell.angle_gamma   90.00
#
_symmetry.space_group_name_H-M   'P 1'
#
loop_
_entity.id
_entity.type
_entity.pdbx_description
1 polymer ?
#
loop_
_entity_poly.entity_id
_entity_poly.type
_entity_poly.pdbx_seq_one_letter_code
_entity_poly.pdbx_strand_id
1 'polypeptide(L)'
;VAAGLPISDVILKEKELEFTRILNIEDKLKCANGWIYKFKLRNVLQKFNFSGEANSAPLNTLPEERTKLHMILNEYSYDDIYNADETELFFRMEPNQTLSTEAIVGRKKDKSKVSVLFCANAS
;
A
#
# COMPACT_ATOMS: atom_id res chain seq x y z
N VAL A 1 25.37 8.84 -0.51
CA VAL A 1 24.09 8.69 -1.22
C VAL A 1 23.64 7.25 -1.02
N ALA A 2 22.78 6.99 -0.04
CA ALA A 2 22.28 5.65 0.20
C ALA A 2 21.36 5.25 -0.97
N ALA A 3 21.53 4.03 -1.47
CA ALA A 3 20.83 3.49 -2.63
C ALA A 3 19.31 3.75 -2.54
N GLY A 4 18.68 4.06 -3.68
CA GLY A 4 17.33 4.64 -3.84
C GLY A 4 16.13 3.84 -3.32
N LEU A 5 16.23 3.32 -2.10
CA LEU A 5 15.19 2.66 -1.32
C LEU A 5 14.31 3.72 -0.64
N PRO A 6 12.98 3.59 -0.69
CA PRO A 6 12.10 4.55 -0.03
C PRO A 6 12.25 4.46 1.49
N ILE A 7 12.50 5.60 2.11
CA ILE A 7 12.62 5.73 3.56
C ILE A 7 11.21 5.86 4.14
N SER A 8 10.84 4.99 5.07
CA SER A 8 9.56 5.05 5.78
C SER A 8 9.76 5.32 7.28
N ASP A 9 8.70 5.76 7.96
CA ASP A 9 8.71 5.91 9.42
C ASP A 9 9.05 4.59 10.14
N VAL A 10 8.73 3.43 9.54
CA VAL A 10 9.06 2.11 10.08
C VAL A 10 10.57 1.87 10.04
N ILE A 11 11.23 2.22 8.94
CA ILE A 11 12.70 2.11 8.83
C ILE A 11 13.38 3.03 9.85
N LEU A 12 12.85 4.24 10.05
CA LEU A 12 13.39 5.16 11.06
C LEU A 12 13.24 4.61 12.49
N LYS A 13 12.10 3.96 12.81
CA LYS A 13 11.91 3.27 14.10
C LYS A 13 12.89 2.13 14.31
N GLU A 14 13.09 1.30 13.29
CA GLU A 14 14.00 0.16 13.41
C GLU A 14 15.44 0.62 13.60
N LYS A 15 15.85 1.68 12.89
CA LYS A 15 17.17 2.30 13.09
C LYS A 15 17.31 2.98 14.43
N GLU A 16 16.26 3.62 14.95
CA GLU A 16 16.25 4.14 16.32
C GLU A 16 16.54 3.01 17.33
N LEU A 17 15.82 1.88 17.24
CA LEU A 17 16.02 0.72 18.11
C LEU A 17 17.43 0.11 17.98
N GLU A 18 17.98 0.06 16.76
CA GLU A 18 19.35 -0.42 16.54
C GLU A 18 20.37 0.50 17.23
N PHE A 19 20.23 1.82 17.09
CA PHE A 19 21.15 2.78 17.71
C PHE A 19 21.00 2.85 19.23
N THR A 20 19.80 2.71 19.79
CA THR A 20 19.62 2.69 21.25
C THR A 20 20.30 1.50 21.90
N ARG A 21 20.26 0.32 21.24
CA ARG A 21 21.00 -0.88 21.64
C ARG A 21 22.50 -0.65 21.60
N ILE A 22 23.02 -0.14 20.48
CA ILE A 22 24.47 0.11 20.29
C ILE A 22 25.01 1.10 21.32
N LEU A 23 24.22 2.14 21.64
CA LEU A 23 24.61 3.18 22.59
C LEU A 23 24.28 2.83 24.04
N ASN A 24 23.65 1.68 24.30
CA ASN A 24 23.22 1.23 25.63
C ASN A 24 22.34 2.27 26.36
N ILE A 25 21.36 2.84 25.65
CA ILE A 25 20.44 3.88 26.14
C ILE A 25 18.97 3.53 25.92
N GLU A 26 18.66 2.24 25.79
CA GLU A 26 17.29 1.73 25.56
C GLU A 26 16.29 2.29 26.60
N ASP A 27 16.70 2.40 27.85
CA ASP A 27 15.87 2.92 28.95
C ASP A 27 15.61 4.44 28.88
N LYS A 28 16.44 5.18 28.12
CA LYS A 28 16.39 6.65 28.03
C LYS A 28 15.54 7.14 26.86
N LEU A 29 15.44 6.34 25.80
CA LEU A 29 14.67 6.65 24.61
C LEU A 29 13.51 5.67 24.51
N LYS A 30 12.34 6.06 25.04
CA LYS A 30 11.10 5.38 24.68
C LYS A 30 10.83 5.68 23.21
N CYS A 31 10.87 4.63 22.39
CA CYS A 31 10.61 4.64 20.95
C CYS A 31 9.19 5.17 20.69
N ALA A 32 9.08 6.50 20.66
CA ALA A 32 7.82 7.22 20.69
C ALA A 32 7.62 7.90 19.34
N ASN A 33 6.38 7.88 18.85
CA ASN A 33 6.01 8.60 17.63
C ASN A 33 6.40 10.09 17.67
N GLY A 34 6.52 10.68 18.87
CA GLY A 34 7.00 12.04 19.08
C GLY A 34 8.46 12.27 18.70
N TRP A 35 9.36 11.30 18.88
CA TRP A 35 10.76 11.44 18.46
C TRP A 35 10.87 11.50 16.94
N ILE A 36 10.21 10.59 16.24
CA ILE A 36 10.18 10.55 14.77
C ILE A 36 9.62 11.84 14.20
N TYR A 37 8.54 12.37 14.81
CA TYR A 37 7.97 13.65 14.41
C TYR A 37 9.00 14.79 14.54
N LYS A 38 9.68 14.90 15.68
CA LYS A 38 10.73 15.90 15.90
C LYS A 38 11.94 15.71 15.00
N PHE A 39 12.33 14.46 14.74
CA PHE A 39 13.42 14.11 13.83
C PHE A 39 13.10 14.54 12.40
N LYS A 40 11.88 14.26 11.92
CA LYS A 40 11.43 14.70 10.61
C LYS A 40 11.39 16.22 10.50
N LEU A 41 10.85 16.91 11.51
CA LEU A 41 10.85 18.38 11.56
C LEU A 41 12.26 18.96 11.49
N ARG A 42 13.19 18.45 12.31
CA ARG A 42 14.57 18.95 12.39
C ARG A 42 15.33 18.75 11.08
N ASN A 43 15.05 17.67 10.37
CA ASN A 43 15.72 17.34 9.11
C ASN A 43 14.88 17.69 7.86
N VAL A 44 13.77 18.43 8.04
CA VAL A 44 12.88 18.87 6.96
C VAL A 44 12.38 17.70 6.07
N LEU A 45 12.17 16.53 6.68
CA LEU A 45 11.68 15.34 6.00
C LEU A 45 10.17 15.41 5.83
N GLN A 46 9.72 15.39 4.58
CA GLN A 46 8.31 15.37 4.22
C GLN A 46 7.95 14.03 3.58
N LYS A 47 6.68 13.65 3.74
CA LYS A 47 6.13 12.43 3.16
C LYS A 47 5.65 12.71 1.74
N PHE A 48 6.24 12.04 0.77
CA PHE A 48 5.82 12.12 -0.63
C PHE A 48 5.09 10.83 -1.03
N ASN A 49 3.93 10.96 -1.67
CA ASN A 49 3.16 9.85 -2.23
C ASN A 49 3.45 9.72 -3.72
N PHE A 50 3.74 8.51 -4.19
CA PHE A 50 3.76 8.18 -5.60
C PHE A 50 2.33 7.81 -6.03
N SER A 51 1.54 8.77 -6.50
CA SER A 51 0.18 8.51 -7.00
C SER A 51 0.21 7.91 -8.41
N GLY A 52 -0.59 6.87 -8.61
CA GLY A 52 -1.00 6.36 -9.92
C GLY A 52 -2.52 6.35 -9.98
N GLU A 53 -3.05 6.94 -11.05
CA GLU A 53 -4.43 7.02 -11.56
C GLU A 53 -5.60 6.70 -10.60
N ALA A 54 -6.46 7.69 -10.38
CA ALA A 54 -7.81 7.52 -9.87
C ALA A 54 -8.82 7.98 -10.94
N ASN A 55 -9.97 7.29 -11.03
CA ASN A 55 -11.15 7.56 -11.89
C ASN A 55 -11.26 6.82 -13.25
N SER A 56 -11.08 5.50 -13.28
CA SER A 56 -11.27 4.73 -14.54
C SER A 56 -12.67 4.11 -14.73
N ALA A 57 -13.59 4.22 -13.75
CA ALA A 57 -14.89 3.52 -13.79
C ALA A 57 -16.08 4.48 -14.05
N PRO A 58 -16.96 4.19 -15.02
CA PRO A 58 -18.16 4.99 -15.29
C PRO A 58 -19.27 4.68 -14.27
N LEU A 59 -19.31 5.43 -13.17
CA LEU A 59 -20.28 5.23 -12.09
C LEU A 59 -21.75 5.48 -12.51
N ASN A 60 -21.97 6.27 -13.55
CA ASN A 60 -23.30 6.69 -13.98
C ASN A 60 -24.14 5.56 -14.58
N THR A 61 -23.51 4.59 -15.24
CA THR A 61 -24.19 3.45 -15.90
C THR A 61 -24.31 2.22 -14.98
N LEU A 62 -23.66 2.26 -13.82
CA LEU A 62 -23.55 1.13 -12.91
C LEU A 62 -24.91 0.59 -12.38
N PRO A 63 -25.94 1.43 -12.12
CA PRO A 63 -27.26 0.92 -11.70
C PRO A 63 -27.96 0.08 -12.77
N GLU A 64 -27.94 0.53 -14.03
CA GLU A 64 -28.61 -0.18 -15.14
C GLU A 64 -27.94 -1.53 -15.43
N GLU A 65 -26.60 -1.56 -15.41
CA GLU A 65 -25.82 -2.79 -15.61
C GLU A 65 -26.05 -3.81 -14.48
N ARG A 66 -26.21 -3.35 -13.23
CA ARG A 66 -26.58 -4.23 -12.11
C ARG A 66 -27.94 -4.88 -12.31
N THR A 67 -28.94 -4.12 -12.76
CA THR A 67 -30.28 -4.67 -13.04
C THR A 67 -30.22 -5.73 -14.12
N LYS A 68 -29.49 -5.50 -15.23
CA LYS A 68 -29.31 -6.48 -16.30
C LYS A 68 -28.63 -7.75 -15.80
N LEU A 69 -27.57 -7.62 -14.98
CA LEU A 69 -26.87 -8.76 -14.41
C LEU A 69 -27.79 -9.62 -13.53
N HIS A 70 -28.59 -8.99 -12.67
CA HIS A 70 -29.55 -9.73 -11.83
C HIS A 70 -30.59 -10.50 -12.64
N MET A 71 -31.05 -9.95 -13.77
CA MET A 71 -31.98 -10.66 -14.65
C MET A 71 -31.37 -11.95 -15.21
N ILE A 72 -30.10 -11.90 -15.61
CA ILE A 72 -29.36 -13.07 -16.12
C ILE A 72 -29.14 -14.09 -15.01
N LEU A 73 -28.70 -13.65 -13.82
CA LEU A 73 -28.40 -14.54 -12.71
C LEU A 73 -29.64 -15.29 -12.18
N ASN A 74 -30.82 -14.70 -12.29
CA ASN A 74 -32.08 -15.35 -11.87
C ASN A 74 -32.44 -16.61 -12.70
N GLU A 75 -31.79 -16.84 -13.84
CA GLU A 75 -31.99 -18.05 -14.65
C GLU A 75 -31.23 -19.27 -14.09
N TYR A 76 -30.35 -19.07 -13.10
CA TYR A 76 -29.47 -20.09 -12.53
C TYR A 76 -29.75 -20.32 -11.04
N SER A 77 -29.48 -21.53 -10.56
CA SER A 77 -29.46 -21.82 -9.11
C SER A 77 -28.27 -21.13 -8.47
N TYR A 78 -28.35 -20.82 -7.17
CA TYR A 78 -27.20 -20.28 -6.41
C TYR A 78 -25.97 -21.20 -6.45
N ASP A 79 -26.19 -22.52 -6.49
CA ASP A 79 -25.11 -23.51 -6.59
C ASP A 79 -24.33 -23.39 -7.92
N ASP A 80 -24.95 -22.85 -8.96
CA ASP A 80 -24.36 -22.69 -10.29
C ASP A 80 -23.82 -21.27 -10.53
N ILE A 81 -23.95 -20.37 -9.57
CA ILE A 81 -23.46 -19.00 -9.67
C ILE A 81 -22.09 -18.90 -8.98
N TYR A 82 -21.07 -18.63 -9.78
CA TYR A 82 -19.71 -18.41 -9.31
C TYR A 82 -19.25 -17.01 -9.70
N ASN A 83 -18.64 -16.30 -8.75
CA ASN A 83 -17.88 -15.09 -9.02
C ASN A 83 -16.40 -15.44 -8.95
N ALA A 84 -15.62 -15.04 -9.96
CA ALA A 84 -14.18 -15.18 -9.93
C ALA A 84 -13.52 -13.84 -10.29
N ASP A 85 -12.54 -13.45 -9.48
CA ASP A 85 -11.78 -12.22 -9.71
C ASP A 85 -10.29 -12.47 -9.45
N GLU A 86 -9.46 -11.90 -10.32
CA GLU A 86 -8.00 -12.02 -10.23
C GLU A 86 -7.46 -10.81 -9.45
N THR A 87 -6.70 -11.08 -8.39
CA THR A 87 -5.90 -10.05 -7.73
C THR A 87 -4.41 -10.29 -7.96
N GLU A 88 -3.64 -9.21 -7.93
CA GLU A 88 -2.20 -9.23 -8.08
C GLU A 88 -1.52 -8.97 -6.74
N LEU A 89 -0.78 -9.95 -6.23
CA LEU A 89 0.05 -9.80 -5.04
C LEU A 89 1.47 -9.39 -5.43
N PHE A 90 1.80 -8.12 -5.23
CA PHE A 90 3.13 -7.59 -5.51
C PHE A 90 4.09 -7.74 -4.31
N PHE A 91 4.65 -8.93 -4.13
CA PHE A 91 5.49 -9.26 -2.97
C PHE A 91 6.86 -8.53 -2.92
N ARG A 92 7.32 -7.96 -4.04
CA ARG A 92 8.56 -7.15 -4.10
C ARG A 92 8.32 -5.65 -4.24
N MET A 93 7.06 -5.21 -4.27
CA MET A 93 6.77 -3.80 -4.51
C MET A 93 7.17 -2.97 -3.30
N GLU A 94 8.07 -2.02 -3.54
CA GLU A 94 8.48 -1.04 -2.55
C GLU A 94 7.29 -0.12 -2.17
N PRO A 95 7.26 0.42 -0.94
CA PRO A 95 6.24 1.38 -0.50
C PRO A 95 5.99 2.49 -1.53
N ASN A 96 4.72 2.87 -1.70
CA ASN A 96 4.32 4.00 -2.54
C ASN A 96 4.55 5.37 -1.89
N GLN A 97 5.36 5.42 -0.82
CA GLN A 97 5.63 6.61 -0.03
C GLN A 97 7.09 6.64 0.39
N THR A 98 7.67 7.82 0.45
CA THR A 98 9.03 8.02 0.96
C THR A 98 9.14 9.32 1.75
N LEU A 99 10.07 9.35 2.70
CA LEU A 99 10.52 10.55 3.38
C LEU A 99 11.67 11.18 2.61
N SER A 100 11.57 12.47 2.30
CA SER A 100 12.60 13.21 1.57
C SER A 100 12.57 14.68 1.93
N THR A 101 13.69 15.37 1.75
CA THR A 101 13.78 16.84 1.81
C THR A 101 13.25 17.51 0.55
N GLU A 102 13.25 16.79 -0.58
CA GLU A 102 12.85 17.29 -1.89
C GLU A 102 11.92 16.29 -2.60
N ALA A 103 11.20 16.77 -3.62
CA ALA A 103 10.38 15.92 -4.46
C ALA A 103 11.26 14.89 -5.18
N ILE A 104 10.95 13.60 -5.01
CA ILE A 104 11.68 12.51 -5.65
C ILE A 104 10.97 12.16 -6.96
N VAL A 105 11.74 12.14 -8.06
CA VAL A 105 11.26 11.67 -9.37
C VAL A 105 10.78 10.23 -9.23
N GLY A 106 9.61 9.94 -9.79
CA GLY A 106 9.00 8.61 -9.72
C GLY A 106 9.95 7.52 -10.21
N ARG A 107 10.15 6.49 -9.39
CA ARG A 107 10.96 5.32 -9.74
C ARG A 107 10.06 4.22 -10.30
N LYS A 108 10.56 3.47 -11.30
CA LYS A 108 9.91 2.25 -11.76
C LYS A 108 9.92 1.23 -10.63
N LYS A 109 8.74 0.88 -10.12
CA LYS A 109 8.59 -0.13 -9.07
C LYS A 109 8.81 -1.53 -9.64
N ASP A 110 9.34 -2.42 -8.81
CA ASP A 110 9.31 -3.85 -9.09
C ASP A 110 7.84 -4.31 -9.11
N LYS A 111 7.40 -4.77 -10.27
CA LYS A 111 6.05 -5.29 -10.50
C LYS A 111 6.03 -6.83 -10.50
N SER A 112 7.08 -7.47 -9.99
CA SER A 112 7.08 -8.91 -9.72
C SER A 112 5.88 -9.24 -8.85
N LYS A 113 4.99 -10.06 -9.40
CA LYS A 113 3.68 -10.35 -8.82
C LYS A 113 3.38 -11.83 -8.89
N VAL A 114 2.55 -12.26 -7.96
CA VAL A 114 1.82 -13.53 -8.06
C VAL A 114 0.37 -13.16 -8.34
N SER A 115 -0.18 -13.71 -9.42
CA SER A 115 -1.61 -13.61 -9.70
C SER A 115 -2.35 -14.65 -8.88
N VAL A 116 -3.41 -14.21 -8.20
CA VAL A 116 -4.26 -15.08 -7.39
C VAL A 116 -5.69 -14.93 -7.88
N LEU A 117 -6.26 -16.02 -8.37
CA LEU A 117 -7.67 -16.09 -8.74
C LEU A 117 -8.47 -16.51 -7.51
N PHE A 118 -9.34 -15.63 -7.04
CA PHE A 118 -10.35 -15.99 -6.05
C PHE A 118 -11.62 -16.39 -6.77
N CYS A 119 -12.21 -17.50 -6.35
CA CYS A 119 -13.52 -17.92 -6.81
C CYS A 119 -14.40 -18.18 -5.60
N ALA A 120 -15.62 -17.65 -5.63
CA ALA A 120 -16.63 -17.86 -4.60
C ALA A 120 -17.93 -18.31 -5.26
N ASN A 121 -18.58 -19.30 -4.65
CA ASN A 121 -19.93 -19.71 -5.01
C ASN A 121 -20.95 -18.83 -4.28
N ALA A 122 -22.16 -18.74 -4.83
CA ALA A 122 -23.22 -17.93 -4.25
C ALA A 122 -24.00 -18.63 -3.10
N SER A 123 -23.90 -19.95 -2.96
CA SER A 123 -24.51 -20.75 -1.87
C SER A 123 -23.74 -20.70 -0.56
#